data_AF-A0AAW8NT11-F1
#
_entry.id   AF-A0AAW8NT11-F1
#
_cell.length_a   1.000
_cell.length_b   1.000
_cell.length_c   1.000
_cell.angle_alpha   90.00
_cell.angle_beta   90.00
_cell.angle_gamma   90.00
#
_symmetry.space_group_name_H-M   'P 1'
#
loop_
_entity.id
_entity.type
_entity.pdbx_description
1 polymer ?
#
loop_
_entity_poly.entity_id
_entity_poly.type
_entity_poly.pdbx_seq_one_letter_code
_entity_poly.pdbx_strand_id
1 'polypeptide(L)'
;VNASAEDRNGNQVNDSDTDNMDATGGALTVALTVDDNAETASISGTTTDVAPGSTVTLTLTDSAGTVQVVTGVTVNADGSYSIDGV
;
A
#
# COMPACT_ATOMS: atom_id res chain seq x y z
N VAL A 1 -6.32 14.26 -18.61
CA VAL A 1 -6.03 15.71 -18.79
C VAL A 1 -7.34 16.45 -19.03
N ASN A 2 -7.49 17.65 -18.46
CA ASN A 2 -8.67 18.48 -18.66
C ASN A 2 -8.24 19.77 -19.37
N ALA A 3 -8.98 20.18 -20.40
CA ALA A 3 -8.77 21.40 -21.14
C ALA A 3 -10.02 22.28 -21.08
N SER A 4 -9.81 23.60 -20.98
CA SER A 4 -10.88 24.59 -21.00
C SER A 4 -10.46 25.81 -21.81
N ALA A 5 -11.39 26.38 -22.58
CA ALA A 5 -11.22 27.64 -23.28
C ALA A 5 -12.51 28.48 -23.20
N GLU A 6 -12.44 29.74 -23.62
CA GLU A 6 -13.60 30.64 -23.71
C GLU A 6 -13.84 30.98 -25.18
N ASP A 7 -15.09 30.87 -25.64
CA ASP A 7 -15.44 31.28 -26.99
C ASP A 7 -15.54 32.81 -27.12
N ARG A 8 -15.80 33.31 -28.33
CA ARG A 8 -15.91 34.76 -28.57
C ARG A 8 -17.14 35.41 -27.92
N ASN A 9 -18.07 34.60 -27.42
CA ASN A 9 -19.30 35.04 -26.76
C ASN A 9 -19.18 34.97 -25.23
N GLY A 10 -18.03 34.55 -24.70
CA GLY A 10 -17.76 34.44 -23.28
C GLY A 10 -18.20 33.11 -22.65
N ASN A 11 -18.52 32.10 -23.47
CA ASN A 11 -18.93 30.79 -22.96
C ASN A 11 -17.71 29.89 -22.75
N GLN A 12 -17.68 29.15 -21.64
CA GLN A 12 -16.65 28.15 -21.40
C GLN A 12 -16.89 26.89 -22.25
N VAL A 13 -15.87 26.46 -22.97
CA VAL A 13 -15.83 25.17 -23.68
C VAL A 13 -14.82 24.27 -22.98
N ASN A 14 -15.22 23.05 -22.64
CA ASN A 14 -14.44 22.10 -21.86
C ASN A 14 -14.32 20.79 -22.63
N ASP A 15 -13.15 20.16 -22.55
CA ASP A 15 -12.91 18.82 -23.06
C ASP A 15 -11.96 18.05 -22.14
N SER A 16 -12.00 16.73 -22.16
CA SER A 16 -11.17 15.88 -21.31
C SER A 16 -10.71 14.63 -22.02
N ASP A 17 -9.49 14.20 -21.74
CA ASP A 17 -8.90 12.96 -22.23
C ASP A 17 -8.33 12.15 -21.06
N THR A 18 -8.29 10.82 -21.16
CA THR A 18 -7.84 9.92 -20.09
C THR A 18 -6.84 8.92 -20.63
N ASP A 19 -5.79 8.66 -19.85
CA ASP A 19 -4.80 7.63 -20.14
C ASP A 19 -4.34 6.98 -18.83
N ASN A 20 -3.76 5.79 -18.91
CA ASN A 20 -3.20 5.07 -17.78
C ASN A 20 -1.71 5.36 -17.65
N MET A 21 -1.27 5.76 -16.45
CA MET A 21 0.15 5.95 -16.15
C MET A 21 0.64 4.79 -15.28
N ASP A 22 1.56 4.00 -15.82
CA ASP A 22 2.29 2.94 -15.10
C ASP A 22 3.79 3.14 -15.34
N ALA A 23 4.37 4.06 -14.55
CA ALA A 23 5.76 4.47 -14.69
C ALA A 23 6.69 3.80 -13.67
N THR A 24 6.13 3.20 -12.63
CA THR A 24 6.88 2.63 -11.50
C THR A 24 6.45 1.19 -11.29
N GLY A 25 7.39 0.24 -11.39
CA GLY A 25 7.08 -1.15 -11.07
C GLY A 25 6.71 -1.34 -9.60
N GLY A 26 5.61 -2.04 -9.34
CA GLY A 26 5.18 -2.40 -7.99
C GLY A 26 6.10 -3.42 -7.32
N ALA A 27 6.32 -3.25 -6.01
CA ALA A 27 7.10 -4.18 -5.19
C ALA A 27 6.58 -4.24 -3.75
N LEU A 28 6.79 -5.39 -3.09
CA LEU A 28 6.46 -5.62 -1.69
C LEU A 28 7.56 -6.50 -1.07
N THR A 29 8.08 -6.11 0.09
CA THR A 29 9.03 -6.90 0.89
C THR A 29 8.44 -7.22 2.24
N VAL A 30 8.86 -8.33 2.87
CA VAL A 30 8.45 -8.69 4.22
C VAL A 30 9.64 -9.28 4.98
N ALA A 31 9.75 -8.91 6.25
CA ALA A 31 10.73 -9.41 7.20
C ALA A 31 10.03 -9.75 8.52
N LEU A 32 10.44 -10.85 9.13
CA LEU A 32 9.92 -11.37 10.39
C LEU A 32 11.07 -11.47 11.39
N THR A 33 10.85 -10.97 12.60
CA THR A 33 11.72 -11.18 13.77
C THR A 33 10.89 -11.87 14.85
N VAL A 34 11.44 -12.89 15.50
CA VAL A 34 10.75 -13.66 16.54
C VAL A 34 11.53 -13.53 17.85
N ASP A 35 10.82 -13.34 18.95
CA ASP A 35 11.34 -13.46 20.32
C ASP A 35 10.73 -14.70 20.97
N ASP A 36 11.51 -15.79 21.00
CA ASP A 36 11.09 -17.06 21.57
C ASP A 36 10.87 -17.00 23.09
N ASN A 37 11.51 -16.08 23.81
CA ASN A 37 11.33 -15.96 25.26
C ASN A 37 10.03 -15.23 25.61
N ALA A 38 9.64 -14.27 24.78
CA ALA A 38 8.41 -13.51 24.94
C ALA A 38 7.20 -14.12 24.21
N GLU A 39 7.42 -15.15 23.39
CA GLU A 39 6.40 -15.75 22.51
C GLU A 39 5.75 -14.71 21.58
N THR A 40 6.54 -13.75 21.07
CA THR A 40 6.05 -12.66 20.21
C THR A 40 6.81 -12.58 18.90
N ALA A 41 6.15 -12.09 17.84
CA ALA A 41 6.78 -11.74 16.58
C ALA A 41 6.62 -10.25 16.23
N SER A 42 7.58 -9.74 15.47
CA SER A 42 7.54 -8.42 14.82
C SER A 42 7.68 -8.60 13.31
N ILE A 43 6.76 -8.02 12.55
CA ILE A 43 6.76 -8.05 11.08
C ILE A 43 6.98 -6.63 10.56
N SER A 44 7.85 -6.49 9.57
CA SER A 44 8.08 -5.24 8.86
C SER A 44 8.25 -5.46 7.37
N GLY A 45 8.17 -4.39 6.58
CA GLY A 45 8.36 -4.45 5.15
C GLY A 45 8.27 -3.09 4.48
N THR A 46 8.45 -3.09 3.16
CA THR A 46 8.38 -1.90 2.31
C THR A 46 7.57 -2.17 1.05
N THR A 47 6.96 -1.13 0.51
CA THR A 47 6.23 -1.15 -0.76
C THR A 47 6.79 -0.13 -1.74
N THR A 48 6.71 -0.45 -3.03
CA THR A 48 6.87 0.50 -4.14
C THR A 48 5.59 0.52 -4.95
N ASP A 49 5.17 1.71 -5.40
CA ASP A 49 3.93 1.91 -6.17
C ASP A 49 2.64 1.47 -5.43
N VAL A 50 2.63 1.65 -4.10
CA VAL A 50 1.46 1.45 -3.25
C VAL A 50 1.17 2.75 -2.52
N ALA A 51 -0.08 3.22 -2.58
CA ALA A 51 -0.47 4.47 -1.97
C ALA A 51 -0.37 4.39 -0.43
N PRO A 52 0.15 5.43 0.25
CA PRO A 52 0.06 5.52 1.71
C PRO A 52 -1.37 5.37 2.21
N GLY A 53 -1.53 4.72 3.37
CA GLY A 53 -2.82 4.36 3.94
C GLY A 53 -3.45 3.09 3.35
N SER A 54 -2.85 2.49 2.31
CA SER A 54 -3.25 1.16 1.84
C SER A 54 -3.04 0.12 2.93
N THR A 55 -3.82 -0.96 2.89
CA THR A 55 -3.75 -2.04 3.88
C THR A 55 -2.91 -3.21 3.39
N VAL A 56 -2.02 -3.69 4.26
CA VAL A 56 -1.31 -4.96 4.13
C VAL A 56 -2.02 -6.00 5.00
N THR A 57 -2.30 -7.16 4.43
CA THR A 57 -2.79 -8.34 5.14
C THR A 57 -1.63 -9.32 5.31
N LEU A 58 -1.36 -9.72 6.54
CA LEU A 58 -0.29 -10.65 6.89
C LEU A 58 -0.89 -11.97 7.35
N THR A 59 -0.31 -13.07 6.89
CA THR A 59 -0.70 -14.44 7.27
C THR A 59 0.54 -15.14 7.82
N LEU A 60 0.46 -15.57 9.08
CA LEU A 60 1.48 -16.36 9.74
C LEU A 60 0.99 -17.80 9.83
N THR A 61 1.84 -18.75 9.47
CA THR A 61 1.55 -20.18 9.56
C THR A 61 2.67 -20.87 10.32
N ASP A 62 2.34 -21.54 11.42
CA ASP A 62 3.32 -22.30 12.21
C ASP A 62 3.61 -23.69 11.61
N SER A 63 4.51 -24.44 12.25
CA SER A 63 4.89 -25.80 11.82
C SER A 63 3.80 -26.85 12.03
N ALA A 64 2.81 -26.59 12.89
CA ALA A 64 1.63 -27.43 13.08
C ALA A 64 0.50 -27.10 12.09
N GLY A 65 0.64 -26.01 11.32
CA GLY A 65 -0.34 -25.53 10.36
C GLY A 65 -1.38 -24.57 10.96
N THR A 66 -1.19 -24.10 12.19
CA THR A 66 -2.02 -23.05 12.78
C THR A 66 -1.83 -21.75 11.99
N VAL A 67 -2.92 -21.09 11.63
CA VAL A 67 -2.90 -19.85 10.85
C VAL A 67 -3.39 -18.68 11.69
N GLN A 68 -2.59 -17.61 11.75
CA GLN A 68 -2.96 -16.31 12.31
C GLN A 68 -2.99 -15.29 11.17
N VAL A 69 -4.07 -14.51 11.09
CA VAL A 69 -4.23 -13.46 10.08
C VAL A 69 -4.29 -12.12 10.78
N VAL A 70 -3.43 -11.21 10.35
CA VAL A 70 -3.32 -9.85 10.84
C VAL A 70 -3.73 -8.90 9.71
N THR A 71 -4.81 -8.14 9.95
CA THR A 71 -5.38 -7.22 8.97
C THR A 71 -5.21 -5.78 9.43
N GLY A 72 -5.30 -4.83 8.49
CA GLY A 72 -5.30 -3.41 8.82
C GLY A 72 -3.93 -2.82 9.13
N VAL A 73 -2.84 -3.52 8.81
CA VAL A 73 -1.50 -2.92 8.86
C VAL A 73 -1.41 -1.90 7.73
N THR A 74 -1.17 -0.63 8.03
CA THR A 74 -1.20 0.44 7.03
C THR A 74 0.19 0.71 6.45
N VAL A 75 0.24 0.97 5.14
CA VAL A 75 1.43 1.49 4.47
C VAL A 75 1.63 2.95 4.85
N ASN A 76 2.82 3.28 5.34
CA ASN A 76 3.22 4.63 5.71
C ASN A 76 3.49 5.50 4.48
N ALA A 77 3.66 6.81 4.70
CA ALA A 77 3.96 7.77 3.63
C ALA A 77 5.25 7.46 2.86
N ASP A 78 6.21 6.79 3.50
CA ASP A 78 7.49 6.36 2.92
C ASP A 78 7.44 4.96 2.29
N GLY A 79 6.27 4.31 2.28
CA GLY A 79 6.08 2.95 1.79
C GLY A 79 6.44 1.86 2.80
N SER A 80 6.89 2.19 4.01
CA SER A 80 7.13 1.19 5.07
C SER A 80 5.83 0.70 5.70
N TYR A 81 5.85 -0.48 6.29
CA TYR A 81 4.79 -0.95 7.19
C TYR A 81 5.40 -1.84 8.28
N SER A 82 4.79 -1.86 9.47
CA SER A 82 5.22 -2.73 10.56
C SER A 82 4.11 -3.05 11.53
N ILE A 83 4.24 -4.18 12.21
CA ILE A 83 3.42 -4.56 13.36
C ILE A 83 4.28 -5.35 14.34
N ASP A 84 4.15 -5.05 15.63
CA ASP A 84 4.91 -5.64 16.71
C ASP A 84 3.99 -6.42 17.66
N GLY A 85 4.53 -7.47 18.27
CA GLY A 85 3.82 -8.24 19.30
C GLY A 85 2.67 -9.07 18.75
N VAL A 86 2.79 -9.57 17.51
CA VAL A 86 1.85 -10.55 16.93
C VAL A 86 2.06 -11.95 17.48
#